data_AF-A0A9N9X4K1-F1
#
_entry.id   AF-A0A9N9X4K1-F1
#
_cell.length_a   1.000
_cell.length_b   1.000
_cell.length_c   1.000
_cell.angle_alpha   90.00
_cell.angle_beta   90.00
_cell.angle_gamma   90.00
#
_symmetry.space_group_name_H-M   'P 1'
#
loop_
_entity.id
_entity.type
_entity.pdbx_description
1 polymer ?
#
loop_
_entity_poly.entity_id
_entity_poly.type
_entity_poly.pdbx_seq_one_letter_code
_entity_poly.pdbx_strand_id
1 'polypeptide(L)'
;MVLRNMLSQNTEPKLFLYTGHENNINNILFAMGIEEPHFPNYSATVVFELHSLEIENRTEFAVKVVHINGPDQNFVVKQLKGCDVLCPLNKFQELTKDVVPVNYTRECESTKNLDA
;
A
#
# COMPACT_ATOMS: atom_id res chain seq x y z
N MET A 1 -4.64 -3.66 -6.25
CA MET A 1 -3.66 -4.77 -6.45
C MET A 1 -2.88 -5.07 -5.17
N VAL A 2 -2.14 -4.12 -4.59
CA VAL A 2 -1.32 -4.29 -3.37
C VAL A 2 -2.10 -4.96 -2.22
N LEU A 3 -3.25 -4.40 -1.85
CA LEU A 3 -4.09 -4.94 -0.76
C LEU A 3 -4.59 -6.36 -1.03
N ARG A 4 -4.95 -6.67 -2.28
CA ARG A 4 -5.39 -8.01 -2.70
C ARG A 4 -4.31 -9.06 -2.46
N ASN A 5 -3.04 -8.73 -2.74
CA ASN A 5 -1.93 -9.65 -2.53
C ASN A 5 -1.64 -9.90 -1.05
N MET A 6 -1.75 -8.86 -0.22
CA MET A 6 -1.60 -9.02 1.24
C MET A 6 -2.68 -9.95 1.82
N LEU A 7 -3.91 -9.85 1.31
CA LEU A 7 -5.05 -10.64 1.78
C LEU A 7 -5.02 -12.10 1.31
N SER A 8 -4.25 -12.41 0.26
CA SER A 8 -4.15 -13.78 -0.24
C SER A 8 -3.57 -14.74 0.79
N GLN A 9 -2.78 -14.26 1.77
CA GLN A 9 -2.21 -14.93 2.98
C GLN A 9 -1.52 -16.29 2.79
N ASN A 10 -1.64 -16.93 1.63
CA ASN A 10 -1.21 -18.29 1.35
C ASN A 10 -1.09 -18.47 -0.17
N THR A 11 0.05 -18.06 -0.72
CA THR A 11 0.72 -18.60 -1.92
C THR A 11 1.87 -17.65 -2.28
N GLU A 12 2.99 -18.22 -2.71
CA GLU A 12 4.00 -17.47 -3.47
C GLU A 12 3.32 -16.57 -4.54
N PRO A 13 3.87 -15.38 -4.81
CA PRO A 13 5.20 -14.91 -4.44
C PRO A 13 5.29 -14.12 -3.12
N LYS A 14 6.43 -14.23 -2.42
CA LYS A 14 6.75 -13.40 -1.23
C LYS A 14 7.08 -11.94 -1.53
N LEU A 15 7.37 -11.62 -2.80
CA LEU A 15 7.72 -10.27 -3.24
C LEU A 15 6.96 -9.96 -4.53
N PHE A 16 6.27 -8.82 -4.53
CA PHE A 16 5.64 -8.26 -5.72
C PHE A 16 6.34 -6.95 -6.06
N LEU A 17 6.94 -6.89 -7.25
CA LEU A 17 7.59 -5.69 -7.76
C LEU A 17 6.70 -5.02 -8.79
N TYR A 18 6.39 -3.75 -8.55
CA TYR A 18 5.63 -2.90 -9.44
C TYR A 18 6.52 -1.77 -9.93
N THR A 19 6.69 -1.68 -11.23
CA THR A 19 7.34 -0.53 -11.86
C THR A 19 6.27 0.44 -12.34
N GLY A 20 6.56 1.73 -12.23
CA GLY A 20 5.63 2.78 -12.59
C GLY A 20 6.36 4.11 -12.71
N HIS A 21 5.57 5.17 -12.76
CA HIS A 21 6.02 6.54 -12.89
C HIS A 21 5.88 7.28 -11.56
N GLU A 22 6.43 8.49 -11.50
CA GLU A 22 6.40 9.38 -10.34
C GLU A 22 4.97 9.62 -9.82
N ASN A 23 3.99 9.68 -10.71
CA ASN A 23 2.58 9.83 -10.35
C ASN A 23 2.02 8.61 -9.61
N ASN A 24 2.51 7.39 -9.88
CA ASN A 24 2.06 6.20 -9.18
C ASN A 24 2.49 6.24 -7.71
N ILE A 25 3.75 6.61 -7.45
CA ILE A 25 4.30 6.75 -6.09
C ILE A 25 3.51 7.80 -5.30
N ASN A 26 3.33 8.98 -5.90
CA ASN A 26 2.57 10.06 -5.31
C ASN A 26 1.13 9.70 -5.00
N ASN A 27 0.42 9.15 -5.98
CA ASN A 27 -0.99 8.82 -5.81
C ASN A 27 -1.20 7.78 -4.73
N ILE A 28 -0.28 6.82 -4.57
CA ILE A 28 -0.33 5.83 -3.49
C ILE A 28 -0.13 6.48 -2.12
N LEU A 29 0.89 7.32 -1.96
CA LEU A 29 1.17 8.01 -0.69
C LEU A 29 0.04 8.99 -0.31
N PHE A 30 -0.49 9.70 -1.31
CA PHE A 30 -1.59 10.65 -1.16
C PHE A 30 -2.91 9.95 -0.82
N ALA A 31 -3.24 8.85 -1.51
CA ALA A 31 -4.44 8.07 -1.22
C ALA A 31 -4.45 7.52 0.22
N MET A 32 -3.30 7.20 0.79
CA MET A 32 -3.17 6.79 2.19
C MET A 32 -3.11 7.98 3.18
N GLY A 33 -3.13 9.23 2.69
CA GLY A 33 -3.03 10.43 3.51
C GLY A 33 -1.69 10.57 4.25
N ILE A 34 -0.61 9.99 3.71
CA ILE A 34 0.71 9.96 4.35
C ILE A 34 1.55 11.18 3.99
N GLU A 35 1.49 11.62 2.74
CA GLU A 35 2.25 12.77 2.24
C GLU A 35 1.38 13.64 1.34
N GLU A 36 1.72 14.93 1.32
CA GLU A 36 1.20 15.85 0.33
C GLU A 36 1.82 15.57 -1.05
N PRO A 37 1.09 15.86 -2.14
CA PRO A 37 1.61 15.67 -3.49
C PRO A 37 2.89 16.49 -3.71
N HIS A 38 3.97 15.82 -4.09
CA HIS A 38 5.28 16.42 -4.42
C HIS A 38 5.88 15.66 -5.60
N PHE A 39 6.94 16.14 -6.26
CA PHE A 39 7.63 15.30 -7.24
C PHE A 39 8.66 14.42 -6.53
N PRO A 40 8.50 13.08 -6.54
CA PRO A 40 9.48 12.19 -5.94
C PRO A 40 10.75 12.18 -6.79
N ASN A 41 11.89 11.94 -6.16
CA ASN A 41 13.15 11.82 -6.88
C ASN A 41 13.16 10.53 -7.73
N TYR A 42 14.08 10.48 -8.70
CA TYR A 42 14.33 9.25 -9.45
C TYR A 42 14.65 8.08 -8.53
N SER A 43 14.13 6.90 -8.88
CA SER A 43 14.22 5.67 -8.08
C SER A 43 13.52 5.74 -6.72
N ALA A 44 12.60 6.68 -6.52
CA ALA A 44 11.72 6.64 -5.36
C ALA A 44 10.87 5.36 -5.34
N THR A 45 10.70 4.79 -4.14
CA THR A 45 10.07 3.49 -3.94
C THR A 45 9.20 3.53 -2.68
N VAL A 46 8.00 2.98 -2.78
CA VAL A 46 7.13 2.70 -1.62
C VAL A 46 7.11 1.20 -1.41
N VAL A 47 7.53 0.77 -0.23
CA VAL A 47 7.58 -0.64 0.18
C VAL A 47 6.46 -0.88 1.18
N PHE A 48 5.70 -1.94 0.94
CA PHE A 48 4.73 -2.44 1.89
C PHE A 48 5.20 -3.80 2.41
N GLU A 49 5.44 -3.87 3.71
CA GLU A 49 5.84 -5.11 4.39
C GLU A 49 4.63 -5.71 5.11
N LEU A 50 4.36 -6.99 4.89
CA LEU A 50 3.35 -7.75 5.64
C LEU A 50 4.06 -8.59 6.71
N HIS A 51 3.78 -8.30 7.97
CA HIS A 51 4.35 -8.96 9.14
C HIS A 51 3.35 -9.93 9.75
N SER A 52 3.83 -11.10 10.16
CA SER A 52 3.09 -12.09 10.94
C SER A 52 3.43 -11.90 12.41
N LEU A 53 2.42 -11.66 13.25
CA LEU A 53 2.55 -11.41 14.69
C LEU A 53 1.85 -12.54 15.45
N GLU A 54 2.55 -13.20 16.36
CA GLU A 54 1.97 -14.23 17.22
C GLU A 54 1.48 -13.61 18.53
N ILE A 55 0.16 -13.57 18.74
CA ILE A 55 -0.50 -12.96 19.90
C ILE A 55 -1.45 -13.98 20.51
N GLU A 56 -1.23 -14.34 21.78
CA GLU A 56 -2.15 -15.20 22.55
C GLU A 56 -2.59 -16.50 21.83
N ASN A 57 -1.64 -17.19 21.17
CA ASN A 57 -1.85 -18.39 20.34
C ASN A 57 -2.65 -18.16 19.04
N ARG A 58 -2.66 -16.92 18.52
CA ARG A 58 -3.24 -16.58 17.22
C ARG A 58 -2.21 -15.83 16.39
N THR A 59 -2.17 -16.13 15.10
CA THR A 59 -1.42 -15.36 14.12
C THR A 59 -2.26 -14.18 13.64
N GLU A 60 -1.79 -12.97 13.88
CA GLU A 60 -2.33 -11.73 13.33
C GLU A 60 -1.36 -11.13 12.30
N PHE A 61 -1.88 -10.30 11.40
CA PHE A 61 -1.07 -9.66 10.36
C PHE A 61 -1.04 -8.14 10.54
N ALA A 62 0.12 -7.54 10.33
CA ALA A 62 0.31 -6.10 10.36
C ALA A 62 1.05 -5.61 9.11
N VAL A 63 0.73 -4.40 8.68
CA VAL A 63 1.32 -3.73 7.52
C VAL A 63 2.24 -2.62 8.02
N LYS A 64 3.47 -2.60 7.49
CA LYS A 64 4.41 -1.49 7.66
C LYS A 64 4.69 -0.87 6.30
N VAL A 65 4.61 0.45 6.23
CA VAL A 65 4.89 1.22 5.00
C VAL A 65 6.22 1.93 5.13
N VAL A 66 7.06 1.84 4.10
CA VAL A 66 8.37 2.51 4.03
C VAL A 66 8.46 3.28 2.73
N HIS A 67 8.86 4.54 2.79
CA HIS A 67 9.14 5.38 1.63
C HIS A 67 10.63 5.66 1.53
N ILE A 68 11.20 5.42 0.35
CA ILE A 68 12.59 5.70 0.00
C ILE A 68 12.54 6.72 -1.14
N ASN A 69 13.05 7.93 -0.95
CA ASN A 69 12.92 9.00 -1.93
C ASN A 69 14.18 9.18 -2.80
N GLY A 70 14.75 8.08 -3.30
CA GLY A 70 15.94 8.06 -4.17
C GLY A 70 17.01 7.07 -3.71
N PRO A 71 18.04 6.80 -4.53
CA PRO A 71 18.99 5.70 -4.34
C PRO A 71 19.87 5.84 -3.08
N ASP A 72 20.21 7.06 -2.69
CA ASP A 72 21.06 7.36 -1.52
C ASP A 72 20.26 7.95 -0.34
N GLN A 73 18.93 7.79 -0.35
CA GLN A 73 18.06 8.33 0.69
C GLN A 73 17.75 7.30 1.78
N ASN A 74 17.45 7.82 2.98
CA ASN A 74 17.07 6.99 4.11
C ASN A 74 15.73 6.29 3.89
N PHE A 75 15.59 5.10 4.48
CA PHE A 75 14.32 4.39 4.61
C PHE A 75 13.45 5.12 5.63
N VAL A 76 12.42 5.83 5.17
CA VAL A 76 11.52 6.57 6.05
C VAL A 76 10.28 5.72 6.30
N VAL A 77 10.13 5.25 7.54
CA VAL A 77 8.92 4.53 7.96
C VAL A 77 7.75 5.51 8.01
N LYS A 78 6.63 5.12 7.41
CA LYS A 78 5.43 5.93 7.30
C LYS A 78 4.32 5.37 8.17
N GLN A 79 3.63 6.28 8.84
CA GLN A 79 2.49 5.99 9.69
C GLN A 79 1.22 6.52 9.03
N LEU A 80 0.22 5.65 8.91
CA LEU A 80 -1.11 6.07 8.47
C LEU A 80 -1.82 6.77 9.63
N LYS A 81 -2.54 7.86 9.34
CA LYS A 81 -3.33 8.56 10.34
C LYS A 81 -4.38 7.61 10.94
N GLY A 82 -4.39 7.49 12.28
CA GLY A 82 -5.32 6.59 12.98
C GLY A 82 -4.84 5.14 13.08
N CYS A 83 -3.56 4.87 12.80
CA CYS A 83 -2.92 3.58 13.03
C CYS A 83 -1.50 3.75 13.57
N ASP A 84 -0.94 2.71 14.17
CA ASP A 84 0.49 2.65 14.50
C ASP A 84 1.35 2.29 13.28
N VAL A 85 2.68 2.39 13.43
CA VAL A 85 3.65 2.05 12.38
C VAL A 85 3.49 0.60 11.90
N LEU A 86 3.22 -0.32 12.82
CA LEU A 86 2.78 -1.68 12.50
C LEU A 86 1.26 -1.69 12.56
N CYS A 87 0.63 -1.36 11.45
CA CYS A 87 -0.81 -1.20 11.39
C CYS A 87 -1.50 -2.57 11.22
N PRO A 88 -2.40 -3.00 12.11
CA PRO A 88 -3.15 -4.25 11.93
C PRO A 88 -3.82 -4.30 10.55
N LEU A 89 -3.70 -5.42 9.83
CA LEU A 89 -4.15 -5.53 8.43
C LEU A 89 -5.63 -5.21 8.26
N ASN A 90 -6.47 -5.65 9.20
CA ASN A 90 -7.90 -5.32 9.25
C ASN A 90 -8.14 -3.81 9.38
N LYS A 91 -7.36 -3.11 10.22
CA LYS A 91 -7.45 -1.66 10.39
C LYS A 91 -6.93 -0.93 9.16
N PHE A 92 -5.86 -1.43 8.55
CA PHE A 92 -5.34 -0.90 7.29
C PHE A 92 -6.39 -0.97 6.17
N GLN A 93 -7.11 -2.09 6.06
CA GLN A 93 -8.24 -2.23 5.12
C GLN A 93 -9.36 -1.21 5.40
N GLU A 94 -9.72 -1.01 6.66
CA GLU A 94 -10.74 -0.04 7.06
C GLU A 94 -10.33 1.39 6.67
N LEU A 95 -9.10 1.78 6.98
CA LEU A 95 -8.57 3.13 6.73
C LEU A 95 -8.39 3.43 5.24
N THR A 96 -8.17 2.40 4.42
CA THR A 96 -7.98 2.56 2.96
C THR A 96 -9.25 2.28 2.16
N LYS A 97 -10.37 1.92 2.82
CA LYS A 97 -11.60 1.48 2.17
C LYS A 97 -12.15 2.50 1.17
N ASP A 98 -12.13 3.78 1.53
CA ASP A 98 -12.76 4.83 0.73
C ASP A 98 -11.95 5.21 -0.52
N VAL A 99 -10.69 4.78 -0.61
CA VAL A 99 -9.78 5.06 -1.74
C VAL A 99 -9.49 3.83 -2.59
N VAL A 100 -10.01 2.66 -2.22
CA VAL A 100 -9.89 1.44 -3.00
C VAL A 100 -11.19 1.25 -3.81
N PRO A 101 -11.13 1.28 -5.16
CA PRO A 101 -12.31 1.12 -5.98
C PRO A 101 -12.93 -0.27 -5.82
N VAL A 102 -14.26 -0.33 -5.88
CA VAL A 102 -15.05 -1.58 -5.79
C VAL A 102 -15.41 -2.07 -7.19
N ASN A 103 -15.73 -1.16 -8.10
CA ASN A 103 -15.97 -1.43 -9.52
C ASN A 103 -15.39 -0.29 -10.34
N TYR A 104 -14.12 -0.44 -10.71
CA TYR A 104 -13.35 0.62 -11.33
C TYR A 104 -13.89 0.99 -12.71
N THR A 105 -14.40 0.02 -13.47
CA THR A 105 -15.05 0.29 -14.77
C THR A 105 -16.26 1.20 -14.63
N ARG A 106 -17.15 0.91 -13.67
CA ARG A 106 -18.37 1.69 -13.42
C ARG A 106 -18.04 3.04 -12.81
N GLU A 107 -17.15 3.09 -11.82
CA GLU A 107 -16.76 4.32 -11.13
C GLU A 107 -16.10 5.32 -12.08
N CYS A 108 -15.37 4.85 -13.09
CA CYS A 108 -14.79 5.70 -14.14
C CYS A 108 -15.69 5.89 -15.37
N GLU A 109 -16.92 5.35 -15.39
CA GLU A 109 -17.81 5.36 -16.54
C GLU A 109 -17.13 4.88 -17.85
N SER A 110 -16.21 3.92 -17.72
CA SER A 110 -15.38 3.45 -18.81
C SER A 110 -16.16 2.52 -19.74
N THR A 111 -15.99 2.71 -21.06
CA THR A 111 -16.48 1.77 -22.08
C THR A 111 -15.61 0.52 -22.21
N LYS A 112 -14.41 0.53 -21.60
CA LYS A 112 -13.51 -0.63 -21.50
C LYS A 112 -13.57 -1.22 -20.10
N ASN A 113 -13.49 -2.55 -20.00
CA ASN A 113 -13.36 -3.23 -18.72
C ASN A 113 -11.99 -2.93 -18.09
N LEU A 114 -12.01 -2.28 -16.92
CA LEU A 114 -10.84 -1.92 -16.12
C LEU A 114 -10.66 -2.81 -14.88
N ASP A 115 -11.60 -3.73 -14.62
CA ASP A 115 -11.59 -4.64 -13.45
C ASP A 115 -10.98 -6.01 -13.76
N ALA A 116 -10.41 -6.19 -14.96
CA ALA A 116 -9.84 -7.43 -15.46
C ALA A 116 -8.49 -7.80 -14.78
#